data_AF-A0A2W5FLL3-F1
#
_entry.id   AF-A0A2W5FLL3-F1
#
_cell.length_a   1.000
_cell.length_b   1.000
_cell.length_c   1.000
_cell.angle_alpha   90.00
_cell.angle_beta   90.00
_cell.angle_gamma   90.00
#
_symmetry.space_group_name_H-M   'P 1'
#
loop_
_entity.id
_entity.type
_entity.pdbx_description
1 polymer ?
#
loop_
_entity_poly.entity_id
_entity_poly.type
_entity_poly.pdbx_seq_one_letter_code
_entity_poly.pdbx_strand_id
1 'polypeptide(L)' 'QRLPIQPNEVGGYGDILTQYGDVRIFPSHLSNLGGMDGFFISRLRVN' A
#
# COMPACT_ATOMS: atom_id res chain seq x y z
N GLN A 1 14.67 9.38 5.30
CA GLN A 1 13.36 10.09 5.39
C GLN A 1 12.25 9.20 4.83
N ARG A 2 11.07 9.14 5.46
CA ARG A 2 9.89 8.48 4.87
C ARG A 2 9.32 9.34 3.75
N LEU A 3 8.98 8.72 2.63
CA LEU A 3 8.31 9.38 1.51
C LEU A 3 6.95 8.73 1.27
N PRO A 4 5.88 9.51 1.07
CA PRO A 4 4.55 8.95 0.80
C PRO A 4 4.52 8.30 -0.59
N ILE A 5 3.88 7.13 -0.67
CA ILE A 5 3.46 6.49 -1.92
C ILE A 5 2.15 7.17 -2.36
N GLN A 6 2.07 7.52 -3.65
CA GLN A 6 0.93 8.19 -4.24
C GLN A 6 -0.08 7.17 -4.81
N PRO A 7 -1.38 7.50 -4.86
CA PRO A 7 -2.41 6.58 -5.41
C PRO A 7 -2.12 6.06 -6.82
N ASN A 8 -1.55 6.91 -7.69
CA ASN A 8 -1.19 6.53 -9.06
C ASN A 8 -0.03 5.52 -9.14
N GLU A 9 0.78 5.37 -8.08
CA GLU A 9 1.87 4.39 -8.00
C GLU A 9 1.38 2.99 -7.64
N VAL A 10 0.13 2.87 -7.18
CA VAL A 10 -0.51 1.60 -6.80
C VAL A 10 -1.71 1.29 -7.67
N GLY A 11 -1.66 1.68 -8.95
CA GLY A 11 -2.73 1.40 -9.91
C GLY A 11 -4.03 2.16 -9.64
N GLY A 12 -3.96 3.27 -8.89
CA GLY A 12 -5.13 4.10 -8.53
C GLY A 12 -5.87 3.65 -7.27
N TYR A 13 -5.43 2.57 -6.61
CA TYR A 13 -6.05 2.08 -5.38
C TYR A 13 -5.65 2.94 -4.18
N GLY A 14 -6.38 4.03 -3.94
CA GLY A 14 -6.17 4.89 -2.77
C GLY A 14 -6.48 4.21 -1.43
N ASP A 15 -7.42 3.26 -1.42
CA ASP A 15 -7.96 2.65 -0.18
C ASP A 15 -6.95 1.77 0.58
N ILE A 16 -5.87 1.37 -0.10
CA ILE A 16 -4.78 0.61 0.50
C ILE A 16 -3.69 1.52 1.10
N LEU A 17 -3.83 2.84 0.96
CA LEU A 17 -2.90 3.81 1.53
C LEU A 17 -3.39 4.23 2.92
N THR A 18 -2.44 4.28 3.85
CA THR A 18 -2.65 4.91 5.15
C THR A 18 -2.66 6.43 5.03
N GLN A 19 -3.09 7.13 6.09
CA GLN A 19 -3.02 8.60 6.18
C GLN A 19 -1.59 9.17 6.01
N TYR A 20 -0.55 8.34 6.16
CA TYR A 20 0.85 8.73 6.03
C TYR A 20 1.45 8.40 4.64
N GLY A 21 0.67 7.80 3.75
CA GLY A 21 1.12 7.38 2.42
C GLY A 21 1.91 6.05 2.41
N ASP A 22 1.91 5.30 3.51
CA ASP A 22 2.38 3.90 3.50
C ASP A 22 1.28 2.98 2.93
N VAL A 23 1.66 1.87 2.29
CA VAL A 23 0.70 0.86 1.81
C VAL A 23 0.43 -0.16 2.90
N ARG A 24 -0.84 -0.46 3.15
CA ARG A 24 -1.30 -1.51 4.04
C ARG A 24 -2.32 -2.42 3.33
N ILE A 25 -1.87 -3.62 3.00
CA ILE A 25 -2.72 -4.65 2.39
C ILE A 25 -3.20 -5.62 3.46
N PHE A 26 -4.51 -5.84 3.49
CA PHE A 26 -5.13 -6.92 4.25
C PHE A 26 -5.44 -8.11 3.33
N PRO A 27 -5.49 -9.34 3.87
CA PRO A 27 -5.83 -10.52 3.06
C PRO A 27 -7.18 -10.44 2.33
N SER A 28 -8.10 -9.63 2.84
CA SER A 28 -9.43 -9.44 2.27
C SER A 28 -9.48 -8.59 1.00
N HIS A 29 -8.49 -7.74 0.69
CA HIS A 29 -8.60 -6.77 -0.41
C HIS A 29 -8.79 -7.41 -1.80
N LEU A 30 -8.27 -8.63 -2.02
CA LEU A 30 -8.41 -9.37 -3.27
C LEU A 30 -9.17 -10.68 -3.07
N SER A 31 -10.09 -10.75 -2.11
CA SER A 31 -10.82 -11.98 -1.78
C SER A 31 -11.48 -12.64 -3.00
N ASN A 32 -11.99 -11.84 -3.94
CA ASN A 32 -12.65 -12.32 -5.16
C ASN A 32 -11.68 -12.93 -6.20
N LEU A 33 -10.37 -12.73 -6.02
CA LEU A 33 -9.31 -13.26 -6.88
C LEU A 33 -8.49 -14.36 -6.17
N GLY A 34 -9.01 -14.91 -5.07
CA GLY A 34 -8.31 -15.91 -4.25
C GLY A 34 -7.58 -15.34 -3.03
N GLY A 35 -7.64 -14.03 -2.81
CA GLY A 35 -6.96 -13.34 -1.72
C GLY A 35 -5.46 -13.16 -1.98
N MET A 36 -4.78 -12.54 -1.02
CA MET A 36 -3.32 -12.51 -0.96
C MET A 36 -2.85 -12.39 0.48
N ASP A 37 -1.56 -12.60 0.74
CA ASP A 37 -1.00 -12.34 2.07
C ASP A 37 -1.09 -10.85 2.43
N GLY A 38 -1.32 -10.57 3.71
CA GLY A 38 -1.27 -9.20 4.21
C GLY A 38 0.18 -8.70 4.33
N PHE A 39 0.44 -7.46 3.93
CA PHE A 39 1.76 -6.85 4.06
C PHE A 39 1.68 -5.33 4.22
N PHE A 40 2.82 -4.76 4.62
CA PHE A 40 2.99 -3.33 4.83
C PHE A 40 4.23 -2.84 4.08
N ILE A 41 4.10 -1.73 3.34
CA ILE A 41 5.20 -1.15 2.56
C ILE A 41 5.38 0.32 2.94
N SER A 42 6.61 0.68 3.29
CA SER A 42 7.06 2.06 3.46
C SER A 42 8.18 2.37 2.49
N ARG A 43 8.17 3.58 1.89
CA ARG A 43 9.28 4.08 1.09
C ARG A 43 10.24 4.90 1.95
N LEU A 44 11.51 4.51 1.94
CA LEU A 44 12.59 5.20 2.63
C LEU A 44 13.55 5.79 1.61
N ARG A 45 13.90 7.06 1.77
CA ARG A 45 15.06 7.68 1.11
C ARG A 45 16.20 7.73 2.10
N VAL A 46 17.32 7.12 1.75
CA VAL A 46 18.59 7.26 2.46
C VAL A 46 19.30 8.49 1.89
N ASN A 47 19.81 9.34 2.80
CA ASN A 47 20.60 10.51 2.45
C ASN A 47 22.07 10.12 2.30
#